data_AF-A0A0P9TZX3-F1
#
_entry.id   AF-A0A0P9TZX3-F1
#
_cell.length_a   1.000
_cell.length_b   1.000
_cell.length_c   1.000
_cell.angle_alpha   90.00
_cell.angle_beta   90.00
_cell.angle_gamma   90.00
#
_symmetry.space_group_name_H-M   'P 1'
#
loop_
_entity.id
_entity.type
_entity.pdbx_description
1 polymer ?
#
loop_
_entity_poly.entity_id
_entity_poly.type
_entity_poly.pdbx_seq_one_letter_code
_entity_poly.pdbx_strand_id
1 'polypeptide(L)'
;MLLRGALKAREEIMAGQQPRMKVLSIFGTRPEAIKMAPLVRALAAEPGIDSRICITGQHQSMLQQVLDMFELKADYSLDVMRPDQTLNSLTAALYAAIDPILDEMKPDRVLVHGDTTSAMVAAMSAFHRRIPHRPRRSRFAHR
;
A
#
# COMPACT_ATOMS: atom_id res chain seq x y z
N MET A 1 -29.02 -19.47 -32.06
CA MET A 1 -29.18 -19.29 -30.60
C MET A 1 -27.87 -19.55 -29.83
N LEU A 2 -27.04 -20.53 -30.23
CA LEU A 2 -25.76 -20.88 -29.58
C LEU A 2 -24.67 -19.79 -29.61
N LEU A 3 -24.53 -19.03 -30.70
CA LEU A 3 -23.51 -17.96 -30.80
C LEU A 3 -23.74 -16.77 -29.86
N ARG A 4 -24.98 -16.49 -29.44
CA ARG A 4 -25.30 -15.39 -28.52
C ARG A 4 -24.94 -15.72 -27.07
N GLY A 5 -24.98 -17.01 -26.68
CA GLY A 5 -24.56 -17.45 -25.35
C GLY A 5 -23.05 -17.40 -25.15
N ALA A 6 -22.27 -17.71 -26.20
CA ALA A 6 -20.81 -17.64 -26.16
C ALA A 6 -20.28 -16.19 -26.09
N LEU A 7 -20.96 -15.22 -26.71
CA LEU A 7 -20.59 -13.80 -26.58
C LEU A 7 -20.85 -13.27 -25.16
N LYS A 8 -22.00 -13.59 -24.56
CA LYS A 8 -22.33 -13.19 -23.17
C LYS A 8 -21.35 -13.78 -22.15
N ALA A 9 -20.99 -15.06 -22.29
CA ALA A 9 -19.98 -15.69 -21.45
C ALA A 9 -18.59 -15.06 -21.65
N ARG A 10 -18.23 -14.65 -22.87
CA ARG A 10 -16.97 -13.92 -23.13
C ARG A 10 -17.01 -12.50 -22.57
N GLU A 11 -18.14 -11.80 -22.62
CA GLU A 11 -18.33 -10.48 -22.00
C GLU A 11 -18.30 -10.56 -20.47
N GLU A 12 -18.88 -11.62 -19.86
CA GLU A 12 -18.83 -11.88 -18.41
C GLU A 12 -17.42 -12.30 -17.94
N ILE A 13 -16.70 -13.10 -18.74
CA ILE A 13 -15.29 -13.44 -18.49
C ILE A 13 -14.38 -12.21 -18.66
N MET A 14 -14.69 -11.30 -19.59
CA MET A 14 -13.94 -10.04 -19.78
C MET A 14 -14.32 -8.95 -18.77
N ALA A 15 -15.53 -8.99 -18.20
CA ALA A 15 -15.95 -8.12 -17.10
C ALA A 15 -15.27 -8.46 -15.77
N GLY A 16 -14.70 -9.66 -15.64
CA GLY A 16 -14.03 -10.16 -14.44
C GLY A 16 -12.60 -9.65 -14.20
N GLN A 17 -12.02 -8.88 -15.11
CA GLN A 17 -10.65 -8.36 -14.98
C GLN A 17 -10.52 -6.95 -15.57
N GLN A 18 -11.27 -6.00 -15.04
CA GLN A 18 -10.79 -4.62 -15.11
C GLN A 18 -9.47 -4.53 -14.33
N PRO A 19 -8.41 -3.91 -14.88
CA PRO A 19 -7.16 -3.74 -14.16
C PRO A 19 -7.44 -2.91 -12.91
N ARG A 20 -7.37 -3.56 -11.74
CA ARG A 20 -7.50 -2.87 -10.45
C ARG A 20 -6.25 -2.05 -10.22
N MET A 21 -6.43 -0.78 -9.87
CA MET A 21 -5.33 0.07 -9.45
C MET A 21 -4.74 -0.50 -8.16
N LYS A 22 -3.45 -0.83 -8.17
CA LYS A 22 -2.76 -1.37 -7.00
C LYS A 22 -2.27 -0.23 -6.12
N VAL A 23 -2.72 -0.21 -4.87
CA VAL A 23 -2.32 0.79 -3.89
C VAL A 23 -1.69 0.10 -2.70
N LEU A 24 -0.44 0.45 -2.39
CA LEU A 24 0.27 -0.05 -1.21
C LEU A 24 0.33 1.05 -0.14
N SER A 25 -0.31 0.83 1.00
CA SER A 25 -0.22 1.73 2.16
C SER A 25 0.83 1.22 3.15
N ILE A 26 1.83 2.04 3.46
CA ILE A 26 2.94 1.69 4.36
C ILE A 26 2.91 2.60 5.59
N PHE A 27 2.81 2.00 6.78
CA PHE A 27 2.84 2.72 8.06
C PHE A 27 3.39 1.82 9.18
N GLY A 28 3.98 2.42 10.21
CA GLY A 28 4.75 1.68 11.22
C GLY A 28 4.22 1.79 12.63
N THR A 29 3.51 2.87 12.95
CA THR A 29 3.17 3.25 14.33
C THR A 29 1.67 3.25 14.58
N ARG A 30 1.27 3.16 15.86
CA ARG A 30 -0.13 3.27 16.27
C ARG A 30 -0.79 4.59 15.83
N PRO A 31 -0.19 5.79 16.01
CA PRO A 31 -0.81 7.03 15.54
C PRO A 31 -1.00 7.09 14.02
N GLU A 32 -0.04 6.56 13.26
CA GLU A 32 -0.19 6.45 11.80
C GLU A 32 -1.33 5.50 11.42
N ALA A 33 -1.43 4.34 12.07
CA ALA A 33 -2.48 3.36 11.80
C ALA A 33 -3.88 3.90 12.09
N ILE A 34 -4.07 4.61 13.21
CA ILE A 34 -5.36 5.24 13.54
C ILE A 34 -5.79 6.22 12.43
N LYS A 35 -4.85 6.97 11.87
CA LYS A 35 -5.11 7.96 10.82
C LYS A 35 -5.27 7.34 9.44
N MET A 36 -4.55 6.25 9.16
CA MET A 36 -4.58 5.55 7.86
C MET A 36 -5.75 4.58 7.75
N ALA A 37 -6.24 4.01 8.86
CA ALA A 37 -7.28 2.98 8.83
C ALA A 37 -8.57 3.40 8.10
N PRO A 38 -9.14 4.61 8.32
CA PRO A 38 -10.33 5.03 7.56
C PRO A 38 -10.09 5.10 6.05
N LEU A 39 -8.89 5.55 5.63
CA LEU A 39 -8.51 5.65 4.22
C LEU A 39 -8.36 4.27 3.59
N VAL A 40 -7.61 3.38 4.22
CA VAL A 40 -7.37 2.03 3.69
C VAL A 40 -8.67 1.23 3.62
N ARG A 41 -9.54 1.35 4.62
CA ARG A 41 -10.86 0.70 4.60
C ARG A 41 -11.72 1.20 3.43
N ALA A 42 -11.71 2.50 3.16
CA ALA A 42 -12.41 3.08 2.02
C ALA A 42 -11.84 2.58 0.68
N LEU A 43 -10.50 2.49 0.56
CA LEU A 43 -9.84 1.96 -0.64
C LEU A 43 -10.16 0.47 -0.87
N ALA A 44 -10.22 -0.33 0.20
CA ALA A 44 -10.55 -1.75 0.12
C ALA A 44 -12.00 -2.02 -0.31
N ALA A 45 -12.92 -1.07 -0.06
CA ALA A 45 -14.32 -1.16 -0.46
C ALA A 45 -14.55 -0.78 -1.94
N GLU A 46 -13.55 -0.18 -2.61
CA GLU A 46 -13.68 0.29 -3.99
C GLU A 46 -13.38 -0.85 -5.00
N PRO A 47 -14.35 -1.27 -5.84
CA PRO A 47 -14.19 -2.44 -6.73
C PRO A 47 -13.03 -2.37 -7.73
N GLY A 48 -12.57 -1.15 -8.04
CA GLY A 48 -11.47 -0.87 -8.96
C GLY A 48 -10.09 -0.75 -8.30
N ILE A 49 -9.96 -0.98 -6.99
CA ILE A 49 -8.71 -0.82 -6.26
C ILE A 49 -8.30 -2.14 -5.59
N ASP A 50 -7.04 -2.53 -5.79
CA ASP A 50 -6.39 -3.58 -4.99
C ASP A 50 -5.58 -2.88 -3.89
N SER A 51 -6.23 -2.68 -2.74
CA SER A 51 -5.67 -1.96 -1.59
C SER A 51 -4.94 -2.92 -0.67
N ARG A 52 -3.62 -2.76 -0.55
CA ARG A 52 -2.75 -3.58 0.29
C ARG A 52 -2.12 -2.78 1.41
N ILE A 53 -1.88 -3.45 2.53
CA ILE A 53 -1.30 -2.87 3.74
C ILE A 53 0.07 -3.50 4.01
N CYS A 54 1.08 -2.66 4.21
CA CYS A 54 2.38 -3.07 4.72
C CYS A 54 2.70 -2.35 6.03
N ILE A 55 3.03 -3.12 7.05
CA ILE A 55 3.40 -2.60 8.37
C ILE A 55 4.89 -2.79 8.63
N THR A 56 5.57 -1.77 9.16
CA THR A 56 7.02 -1.85 9.40
C THR A 56 7.41 -2.53 10.72
N GLY A 57 6.45 -2.72 11.62
CA GLY A 57 6.63 -3.51 12.85
C GLY A 57 6.95 -2.71 14.12
N GLN A 58 6.77 -1.39 14.15
CA GLN A 58 6.93 -0.63 15.40
C GLN A 58 5.74 -0.91 16.33
N HIS A 59 6.01 -1.39 17.55
CA HIS A 59 4.97 -1.72 18.52
C HIS A 59 3.88 -2.67 17.96
N GLN A 60 4.29 -3.81 17.41
CA GLN A 60 3.40 -4.79 16.75
C GLN A 60 2.09 -5.06 17.49
N SER A 61 2.13 -5.30 18.80
CA SER A 61 0.92 -5.57 19.60
C SER A 61 -0.07 -4.40 19.61
N MET A 62 0.42 -3.16 19.71
CA MET A 62 -0.41 -1.96 19.71
C MET A 62 -0.93 -1.61 18.31
N LEU A 63 -0.14 -1.93 17.29
CA LEU A 63 -0.54 -1.76 15.90
C LEU A 63 -1.65 -2.75 15.53
N GLN A 64 -1.52 -4.01 15.97
CA GLN A 64 -2.51 -5.05 15.74
C GLN A 64 -3.86 -4.68 16.36
N GLN A 65 -3.89 -4.13 17.57
CA GLN A 65 -5.13 -3.65 18.20
C GLN A 65 -5.89 -2.64 17.32
N VAL A 66 -5.16 -1.75 16.63
CA VAL A 66 -5.80 -0.78 15.72
C VAL A 66 -6.31 -1.48 14.47
N LEU A 67 -5.52 -2.37 13.87
CA LEU A 67 -5.96 -3.14 12.70
C LEU A 67 -7.23 -3.94 13.01
N ASP A 68 -7.26 -4.65 14.14
CA ASP A 68 -8.41 -5.44 14.58
C ASP A 68 -9.65 -4.57 14.81
N MET A 69 -9.49 -3.41 15.46
CA MET A 69 -10.58 -2.46 15.70
C MET A 69 -11.22 -1.94 14.41
N PHE A 70 -10.46 -1.89 13.31
CA PHE A 70 -10.94 -1.46 11.99
C PHE A 70 -11.23 -2.63 11.04
N GLU A 71 -11.15 -3.87 11.50
CA GLU A 71 -11.31 -5.09 10.71
C GLU A 71 -10.35 -5.14 9.50
N LEU A 72 -9.15 -4.61 9.68
CA LEU A 72 -8.09 -4.56 8.68
C LEU A 72 -7.07 -5.68 8.92
N LYS A 73 -6.49 -6.19 7.83
CA LYS A 73 -5.40 -7.16 7.89
C LYS A 73 -4.20 -6.63 7.13
N ALA A 74 -3.01 -6.70 7.75
CA ALA A 74 -1.77 -6.42 7.04
C ALA A 74 -1.47 -7.54 6.03
N ASP A 75 -1.17 -7.16 4.78
CA ASP A 75 -0.69 -8.08 3.75
C ASP A 75 0.80 -8.37 3.91
N TYR A 76 1.56 -7.37 4.37
CA TYR A 76 3.00 -7.46 4.59
C TYR A 76 3.35 -6.95 5.98
N SER A 77 4.28 -7.63 6.65
CA SER A 77 4.91 -7.18 7.89
C SER A 77 6.42 -7.29 7.75
N LEU A 78 7.14 -6.18 7.91
CA LEU A 78 8.59 -6.14 7.68
C LEU A 78 9.42 -6.64 8.86
N ASP A 79 8.88 -6.49 10.08
CA ASP A 79 9.55 -6.87 11.33
C ASP A 79 11.00 -6.37 11.46
N VAL A 80 11.26 -5.14 11.00
CA VAL A 80 12.62 -4.56 10.92
C VAL A 80 13.06 -3.85 12.20
N MET A 81 12.14 -3.63 13.14
CA MET A 81 12.35 -2.86 14.36
C MET A 81 13.02 -3.72 15.43
N ARG A 82 14.19 -3.29 15.90
CA ARG A 82 14.96 -3.97 16.95
C ARG A 82 15.34 -2.98 18.06
N PRO A 83 15.55 -3.45 19.31
CA PRO A 83 16.05 -2.61 20.39
C PRO A 83 17.38 -1.93 20.01
N ASP A 84 17.58 -0.71 20.51
CA ASP A 84 18.83 0.07 20.40
C ASP A 84 19.37 0.27 18.97
N GLN A 85 18.49 0.21 17.96
CA GLN A 85 18.85 0.54 16.58
C GLN A 85 19.11 2.04 16.40
N THR A 86 20.20 2.37 15.72
CA THR A 86 20.39 3.72 15.18
C THR A 86 19.42 3.98 14.03
N LEU A 87 19.09 5.25 13.79
CA LEU A 87 18.27 5.65 12.64
C LEU A 87 18.88 5.21 11.31
N ASN A 88 20.21 5.21 11.19
CA ASN A 88 20.91 4.76 9.98
C ASN A 88 20.74 3.26 9.75
N SER A 89 20.89 2.44 10.81
CA SER A 89 20.65 1.00 10.72
C SER A 89 19.20 0.66 10.41
N LEU A 90 18.25 1.38 11.00
CA LEU A 90 16.82 1.23 10.71
C LEU A 90 16.52 1.60 9.25
N THR A 91 17.07 2.72 8.78
CA THR A 91 16.92 3.19 7.40
C THR A 91 17.40 2.13 6.40
N ALA A 92 18.58 1.56 6.62
CA ALA A 92 19.12 0.50 5.76
C ALA A 92 18.23 -0.75 5.76
N ALA A 93 17.75 -1.18 6.93
CA ALA A 93 16.85 -2.32 7.05
C ALA A 93 15.51 -2.09 6.34
N LEU A 94 14.92 -0.90 6.47
CA LEU A 94 13.69 -0.53 5.79
C LEU A 94 13.84 -0.56 4.26
N TYR A 95 14.93 -0.03 3.70
CA TYR A 95 15.17 -0.14 2.25
C TYR A 95 15.25 -1.59 1.80
N ALA A 96 16.03 -2.41 2.50
CA ALA A 96 16.20 -3.83 2.17
C ALA A 96 14.89 -4.62 2.25
N ALA A 97 13.98 -4.24 3.15
CA ALA A 97 12.69 -4.93 3.34
C ALA A 97 11.58 -4.39 2.42
N ILE A 98 11.55 -3.10 2.12
CA ILE A 98 10.51 -2.49 1.26
C ILE A 98 10.76 -2.78 -0.22
N ASP A 99 12.01 -2.75 -0.67
CA ASP A 99 12.33 -2.85 -2.09
C ASP A 99 11.83 -4.14 -2.77
N PRO A 100 11.98 -5.33 -2.16
CA PRO A 100 11.43 -6.58 -2.72
C PRO A 100 9.90 -6.56 -2.85
N ILE A 101 9.20 -5.98 -1.87
CA ILE A 101 7.74 -5.88 -1.89
C ILE A 101 7.29 -4.99 -3.05
N LEU A 102 7.97 -3.86 -3.28
CA LEU A 102 7.66 -2.99 -4.40
C LEU A 102 7.94 -3.66 -5.75
N ASP A 103 8.98 -4.51 -5.84
CA ASP A 103 9.29 -5.26 -7.05
C ASP A 103 8.28 -6.37 -7.36
N GLU A 104 7.84 -7.09 -6.33
CA GLU A 104 6.86 -8.17 -6.45
C GLU A 104 5.46 -7.61 -6.76
N MET A 105 5.00 -6.68 -5.92
CA MET A 105 3.63 -6.19 -5.94
C MET A 105 3.38 -5.22 -7.10
N LYS A 106 4.41 -4.45 -7.50
CA LYS A 106 4.39 -3.40 -8.52
C LYS A 106 3.18 -2.45 -8.34
N PRO A 107 3.10 -1.73 -7.21
CA PRO A 107 1.99 -0.83 -6.96
C PRO A 107 1.94 0.30 -7.99
N ASP A 108 0.74 0.72 -8.36
CA ASP A 108 0.53 1.97 -9.09
C ASP A 108 0.75 3.17 -8.18
N ARG A 109 0.43 3.04 -6.89
CA ARG A 109 0.58 4.10 -5.88
C ARG A 109 1.10 3.55 -4.57
N VAL A 110 1.98 4.32 -3.94
CA VAL A 110 2.39 4.09 -2.55
C VAL A 110 1.85 5.22 -1.68
N LEU A 111 1.17 4.88 -0.59
CA LEU A 111 0.68 5.83 0.40
C LEU A 111 1.51 5.69 1.67
N VAL A 112 1.96 6.83 2.19
CA VAL A 112 2.69 6.92 3.46
C VAL A 112 2.05 8.01 4.32
N HIS A 113 2.26 7.96 5.63
CA HIS A 113 1.73 8.95 6.55
C HIS A 113 2.79 9.48 7.51
N GLY A 114 2.74 10.78 7.79
CA GLY A 114 3.53 11.40 8.85
C GLY A 114 4.98 11.70 8.45
N ASP A 115 5.82 11.73 9.48
CA ASP A 115 7.20 12.23 9.48
C ASP A 115 8.19 11.17 9.99
N THR A 116 7.79 9.90 10.04
CA THR A 116 8.64 8.82 10.52
C THR A 116 9.70 8.43 9.49
N THR A 117 10.79 7.81 9.96
CA THR A 117 11.80 7.20 9.08
C THR A 117 11.17 6.17 8.13
N SER A 118 10.15 5.44 8.59
CA SER A 118 9.37 4.52 7.75
C SER A 118 8.71 5.25 6.58
N ALA A 119 8.02 6.36 6.85
CA ALA A 119 7.37 7.16 5.81
C ALA A 119 8.39 7.73 4.80
N MET A 120 9.51 8.27 5.30
CA MET A 120 10.60 8.78 4.47
C MET A 120 11.17 7.69 3.54
N VAL A 121 11.53 6.53 4.09
CA VAL A 121 12.16 5.44 3.32
C VAL A 121 11.18 4.83 2.32
N ALA A 122 9.91 4.63 2.70
CA ALA A 122 8.88 4.14 1.81
C ALA A 122 8.65 5.08 0.61
N ALA A 123 8.53 6.39 0.87
CA ALA A 123 8.40 7.39 -0.20
C ALA A 123 9.62 7.41 -1.13
N MET A 124 10.84 7.34 -0.56
CA MET A 124 12.07 7.34 -1.35
C MET A 124 12.24 6.05 -2.17
N SER A 125 11.91 4.89 -1.61
CA SER A 125 11.93 3.60 -2.32
C SER A 125 10.96 3.61 -3.51
N ALA A 126 9.74 4.12 -3.30
CA ALA A 126 8.76 4.29 -4.37
C ALA A 126 9.26 5.27 -5.46
N PHE A 127 9.88 6.39 -5.05
CA PHE A 127 10.48 7.36 -5.96
C PHE A 127 11.59 6.73 -6.83
N HIS A 128 12.51 5.97 -6.23
CA HIS A 128 13.58 5.28 -6.96
C HIS A 128 13.05 4.32 -8.02
N ARG A 129 11.91 3.69 -7.77
CA ARG A 129 11.22 2.79 -8.72
C ARG A 129 10.24 3.50 -9.67
N ARG A 130 10.20 4.84 -9.65
CA ARG A 130 9.28 5.69 -10.44
C ARG A 130 7.79 5.39 -10.18
N ILE A 131 7.48 4.92 -8.97
CA ILE A 131 6.10 4.71 -8.52
C ILE A 131 5.58 6.02 -7.91
N PRO A 132 4.46 6.58 -8.39
CA PRO A 132 3.90 7.79 -7.81
C PRO A 132 3.48 7.57 -6.34
N HIS A 133 4.14 8.27 -5.43
CA HIS A 133 3.88 8.22 -3.97
C HIS A 133 3.18 9.50 -3.45
N ARG A 134 2.81 10.40 -4.37
CA ARG A 134 2.06 11.64 -4.11
C ARG A 134 1.04 11.86 -5.24
N PRO A 135 -0.14 12.47 -4.98
CA PRO A 135 -1.05 12.86 -6.04
C PRO A 135 -0.34 13.75 -7.07
N ARG A 136 -0.40 13.33 -8.34
CA ARG A 136 0.11 14.10 -9.47
C ARG A 136 -0.76 15.36 -9.54
N ARG A 137 -0.20 16.56 -9.27
CA ARG A 137 -0.87 17.80 -9.69
C ARG A 137 -1.18 17.63 -11.17
N SER A 138 -2.45 17.73 -11.52
CA SER A 138 -2.90 17.52 -12.89
C SER A 138 -2.09 18.42 -13.82
N ARG A 139 -1.64 17.85 -14.96
CA ARG A 139 -1.15 18.63 -16.10
C ARG A 139 -2.36 19.29 -16.77
N PHE A 140 -3.00 20.21 -16.07
CA PHE A 140 -3.98 21.16 -16.61
C PHE A 140 -3.65 22.55 -16.05
N ALA A 141 -2.47 23.04 -16.42
CA ALA A 141 -2.18 24.46 -16.50
C ALA A 141 -1.56 24.63 -17.89
N HIS A 142 -2.20 25.45 -18.72
CA HIS A 142 -2.00 25.61 -20.17
C HIS A 142 -2.74 24.59 -21.06
N ARG A 143 -4.05 24.78 -21.15
CA ARG A 143 -4.71 25.23 -22.39
C ARG A 143 -6.10 25.75 -22.04
#